data_AF-A0A514WXG7-F1
#
_entry.id   AF-A0A514WXG7-F1
#
_cell.length_a   1.000
_cell.length_b   1.000
_cell.length_c   1.000
_cell.angle_alpha   90.00
_cell.angle_beta   90.00
_cell.angle_gamma   90.00
#
_symmetry.space_group_name_H-M   'P 1'
#
loop_
_entity.id
_entity.type
_entity.pdbx_description
1 polymer ?
#
loop_
_entity_poly.entity_id
_entity_poly.type
_entity_poly.pdbx_seq_one_letter_code
_entity_poly.pdbx_strand_id
1 'polypeptide(L)'
;MKNLNTKLMILLAGISLMGVGCSKNQLQASDSTAVVDGNTATGVTPLAPDSTDSSSSASGYTNSAAFTPVSLQEFNSYVATHPLNAPTNFKVTMNLQNNGSNRYGGTVQISYTDTGYTYNGTFTAGTGNNVSIKTLKDNDTPEAQFNYWYSSSSGPVFSGFFQDSYGSIVVIVDKYVSVSGGDAQGGANVISGSIYYKNFAQSYATQSPYRKCWFIYDGPYNCRSSAIINKTSLVPDGYRKLGTFSYMSKSAVFQ
;
A
#
# COMPACT_ATOMS: atom_id res chain seq x y z
N MET A 1 33.14 68.27 5.57
CA MET A 1 33.66 67.32 4.55
C MET A 1 32.61 66.22 4.39
N LYS A 2 31.89 66.23 3.26
CA LYS A 2 31.82 65.18 2.21
C LYS A 2 31.23 63.84 2.70
N ASN A 3 30.27 63.16 2.07
CA ASN A 3 29.31 63.41 0.98
C ASN A 3 28.37 62.19 0.99
N LEU A 4 27.09 62.38 0.66
CA LEU A 4 26.18 61.31 0.25
C LEU A 4 26.77 60.49 -0.90
N ASN A 5 26.50 59.18 -0.94
CA ASN A 5 26.69 58.38 -2.14
C ASN A 5 25.44 57.54 -2.42
N THR A 6 24.50 58.17 -3.10
CA THR A 6 23.35 57.54 -3.77
C THR A 6 23.67 57.51 -5.27
N LYS A 7 23.85 56.30 -5.81
CA LYS A 7 23.71 55.97 -7.25
C LYS A 7 22.90 54.67 -7.25
N LEU A 8 21.59 54.66 -7.49
CA LEU A 8 20.85 55.02 -8.70
C LEU A 8 21.29 54.21 -9.93
N MET A 9 20.26 53.62 -10.56
CA MET A 9 20.13 53.10 -11.93
C MET A 9 20.30 51.58 -12.08
N ILE A 10 19.49 50.80 -12.82
CA ILE A 10 18.16 50.88 -13.49
C ILE A 10 18.21 49.80 -14.60
N LEU A 11 17.09 49.08 -14.83
CA LEU A 11 16.71 48.30 -16.05
C LEU A 11 17.65 47.14 -16.49
N LEU A 12 17.21 46.05 -17.13
CA LEU A 12 16.27 45.84 -18.25
C LEU A 12 15.49 44.50 -18.03
N ALA A 13 14.17 44.40 -18.26
CA ALA A 13 13.51 44.04 -19.55
C ALA A 13 14.20 42.84 -20.24
N GLY A 14 13.62 41.65 -20.42
CA GLY A 14 12.34 41.34 -21.04
C GLY A 14 12.62 40.48 -22.29
N ILE A 15 12.22 39.20 -22.30
CA ILE A 15 12.11 38.40 -23.54
C ILE A 15 10.80 37.62 -23.49
N SER A 16 10.09 37.74 -24.60
CA SER A 16 8.71 37.40 -24.87
C SER A 16 8.60 36.23 -25.87
N LEU A 17 7.47 35.50 -25.79
CA LEU A 17 6.79 34.70 -26.85
C LEU A 17 7.49 33.36 -27.20
N MET A 18 6.84 32.22 -27.48
CA MET A 18 5.56 31.83 -28.14
C MET A 18 5.13 30.46 -27.53
N GLY A 19 3.90 29.92 -27.53
CA GLY A 19 2.73 30.01 -28.40
C GLY A 19 2.48 28.66 -29.10
N VAL A 20 1.54 27.83 -28.62
CA VAL A 20 0.69 26.79 -29.30
C VAL A 20 0.06 25.90 -28.21
N GLY A 21 -1.18 25.42 -28.24
CA GLY A 21 -2.27 25.49 -29.19
C GLY A 21 -3.49 24.77 -28.57
N CYS A 22 -4.70 25.29 -28.82
CA CYS A 22 -5.93 24.58 -28.52
C CYS A 22 -6.06 23.35 -29.42
N SER A 23 -6.15 22.15 -28.86
CA SER A 23 -6.78 21.02 -29.56
C SER A 23 -8.18 20.81 -28.97
N LYS A 24 -9.17 20.85 -29.88
CA LYS A 24 -10.52 20.35 -29.63
C LYS A 24 -10.43 18.83 -29.57
N ASN A 25 -10.85 18.23 -28.46
CA ASN A 25 -11.42 16.89 -28.48
C ASN A 25 -12.82 16.98 -27.88
N GLN A 26 -13.81 16.65 -28.70
CA GLN A 26 -15.19 16.46 -28.29
C GLN A 26 -15.23 15.39 -27.19
N LEU A 27 -15.66 15.77 -25.99
CA LEU A 27 -16.21 14.81 -25.04
C LEU A 27 -17.56 14.37 -25.62
N GLN A 28 -17.60 13.18 -26.21
CA GLN A 28 -18.85 12.46 -26.36
C GLN A 28 -19.34 12.13 -24.95
N ALA A 29 -20.38 12.82 -24.52
CA ALA A 29 -21.21 12.38 -23.41
C ALA A 29 -21.91 11.09 -23.87
N SER A 30 -21.45 9.96 -23.36
CA SER A 30 -22.28 8.76 -23.37
C SER A 30 -23.36 8.95 -22.31
N ASP A 31 -24.59 9.11 -22.77
CA ASP A 31 -25.80 9.00 -21.97
C ASP A 31 -25.73 7.72 -21.13
N SER A 32 -25.63 7.88 -19.81
CA SER A 32 -25.93 6.79 -18.89
C SER A 32 -27.42 6.92 -18.55
N THR A 33 -28.23 6.13 -19.24
CA THR A 33 -29.62 5.90 -18.83
C THR A 33 -29.63 5.40 -17.39
N ALA A 34 -30.26 6.18 -16.51
CA ALA A 34 -30.51 5.79 -15.14
C ALA A 34 -31.24 4.44 -15.11
N VAL A 35 -30.64 3.45 -14.45
CA VAL A 35 -31.38 2.25 -14.01
C VAL A 35 -31.78 2.51 -12.57
N VAL A 36 -33.08 2.73 -12.38
CA VAL A 36 -33.74 2.80 -11.08
C VAL A 36 -34.29 1.42 -10.74
N ASP A 37 -33.94 0.99 -9.52
CA ASP A 37 -34.73 0.23 -8.55
C ASP A 37 -34.34 -1.23 -8.23
N GLY A 38 -34.28 -1.46 -6.91
CA GLY A 38 -34.99 -2.59 -6.29
C GLY A 38 -34.21 -3.86 -6.01
N ASN A 39 -33.45 -3.91 -4.91
CA ASN A 39 -33.69 -4.91 -3.84
C ASN A 39 -32.68 -4.83 -2.69
N THR A 40 -33.24 -4.80 -1.47
CA THR A 40 -32.61 -5.25 -0.23
C THR A 40 -32.04 -6.67 -0.37
N ALA A 41 -30.72 -6.82 -0.22
CA ALA A 41 -30.10 -8.14 -0.03
C ALA A 41 -28.82 -8.04 0.81
N THR A 42 -28.75 -8.97 1.77
CA THR A 42 -27.65 -9.40 2.63
C THR A 42 -26.23 -9.11 2.13
N GLY A 43 -25.38 -8.63 3.04
CA GLY A 43 -23.98 -8.25 2.82
C GLY A 43 -23.15 -9.32 2.12
N VAL A 44 -22.98 -9.16 0.82
CA VAL A 44 -21.93 -9.79 0.04
C VAL A 44 -20.67 -8.94 0.18
N THR A 45 -19.63 -9.50 0.80
CA THR A 45 -18.28 -8.96 0.69
C THR A 45 -17.92 -8.87 -0.79
N PRO A 46 -17.52 -7.70 -1.32
CA PRO A 46 -17.09 -7.58 -2.69
C PRO A 46 -15.93 -8.55 -2.94
N LEU A 47 -16.05 -9.38 -3.98
CA LEU A 47 -14.94 -10.16 -4.50
C LEU A 47 -13.83 -9.18 -4.94
N ALA A 48 -12.56 -9.60 -4.89
CA ALA A 48 -11.48 -8.85 -5.53
C ALA A 48 -11.92 -8.46 -6.95
N PRO A 49 -11.65 -7.23 -7.43
CA PRO A 49 -12.04 -6.82 -8.77
C PRO A 49 -11.46 -7.82 -9.76
N ASP A 50 -12.33 -8.51 -10.49
CA ASP A 50 -12.11 -9.69 -11.32
C ASP A 50 -11.77 -11.01 -10.60
N SER A 51 -12.80 -11.86 -10.48
CA SER A 51 -12.72 -13.27 -10.07
C SER A 51 -12.70 -14.23 -11.27
N THR A 52 -12.27 -13.78 -12.45
CA THR A 52 -12.13 -14.65 -13.63
C THR A 52 -10.98 -14.20 -14.52
N ASP A 53 -9.82 -13.90 -13.94
CA ASP A 53 -8.60 -13.61 -14.71
C ASP A 53 -8.00 -14.93 -15.22
N SER A 54 -8.46 -15.39 -16.39
CA SER A 54 -7.60 -16.10 -17.33
C SER A 54 -6.66 -15.05 -17.97
N SER A 55 -5.78 -14.47 -17.15
CA SER A 55 -4.89 -13.39 -17.58
C SER A 55 -3.47 -13.91 -17.67
N SER A 56 -3.00 -14.11 -18.90
CA SER A 56 -1.58 -14.15 -19.23
C SER A 56 -0.83 -13.08 -18.45
N SER A 57 0.23 -13.46 -17.74
CA SER A 57 1.20 -12.51 -17.18
C SER A 57 1.61 -11.55 -18.30
N ALA A 58 1.14 -10.30 -18.23
CA ALA A 58 1.57 -9.29 -19.18
C ALA A 58 3.09 -9.14 -19.04
N SER A 59 3.80 -9.39 -20.14
CA SER A 59 5.24 -9.39 -20.23
C SER A 59 5.82 -8.08 -19.69
N GLY A 60 6.25 -8.05 -18.42
CA GLY A 60 6.91 -6.89 -17.81
C GLY A 60 6.53 -6.57 -16.36
N TYR A 61 5.31 -6.91 -15.91
CA TYR A 61 4.89 -6.64 -14.53
C TYR A 61 5.02 -7.88 -13.64
N THR A 62 5.55 -7.71 -12.45
CA THR A 62 5.83 -8.81 -11.50
C THR A 62 5.17 -8.56 -10.15
N ASN A 63 5.37 -9.48 -9.22
CA ASN A 63 5.06 -9.33 -7.81
C ASN A 63 6.04 -8.41 -7.05
N SER A 64 6.92 -7.71 -7.77
CA SER A 64 7.90 -6.77 -7.24
C SER A 64 7.87 -5.44 -7.99
N ALA A 65 8.00 -4.33 -7.28
CA ALA A 65 8.05 -2.98 -7.85
C ALA A 65 9.02 -2.06 -7.09
N ALA A 66 9.38 -0.96 -7.74
CA ALA A 66 10.08 0.13 -7.07
C ALA A 66 9.23 0.68 -5.92
N PHE A 67 9.88 0.90 -4.78
CA PHE A 67 9.28 1.50 -3.61
C PHE A 67 9.82 2.92 -3.45
N THR A 68 8.96 3.88 -3.17
CA THR A 68 9.34 5.27 -2.95
C THR A 68 9.03 5.64 -1.50
N PRO A 69 10.04 5.68 -0.61
CA PRO A 69 9.86 6.18 0.74
C PRO A 69 9.34 7.62 0.73
N VAL A 70 8.51 7.99 1.70
CA VAL A 70 8.04 9.39 1.81
C VAL A 70 9.19 10.35 2.09
N SER A 71 10.20 9.90 2.83
CA SER A 71 11.47 10.57 3.04
C SER A 71 12.49 9.58 3.60
N LEU A 72 13.78 9.90 3.47
CA LEU A 72 14.84 9.12 4.12
C LEU A 72 14.77 9.20 5.65
N GLN A 73 14.34 10.32 6.21
CA GLN A 73 14.16 10.48 7.66
C GLN A 73 13.08 9.53 8.21
N GLU A 74 11.96 9.42 7.48
CA GLU A 74 10.89 8.49 7.83
C GLU A 74 11.35 7.05 7.71
N PHE A 75 12.05 6.72 6.62
CA PHE A 75 12.57 5.37 6.41
C PHE A 75 13.61 4.97 7.47
N ASN A 76 14.45 5.92 7.91
CA ASN A 76 15.39 5.71 9.03
C ASN A 76 14.65 5.45 10.34
N SER A 77 13.51 6.13 10.57
CA SER A 77 12.64 5.90 11.73
C SER A 77 12.00 4.51 11.70
N TYR A 78 11.65 4.01 10.51
CA TYR A 78 11.18 2.66 10.30
C TYR A 78 12.25 1.61 10.60
N VAL A 79 13.45 1.77 10.05
CA VAL A 79 14.55 0.80 10.22
C VAL A 79 14.97 0.65 11.67
N ALA A 80 15.11 1.77 12.40
CA ALA A 80 15.32 1.90 13.86
C ALA A 80 16.47 1.09 14.52
N THR A 81 17.13 0.18 13.80
CA THR A 81 18.14 -0.76 14.28
C THR A 81 19.55 -0.34 13.89
N HIS A 82 19.67 0.48 12.85
CA HIS A 82 20.91 1.07 12.40
C HIS A 82 20.63 2.39 11.66
N PRO A 83 21.57 3.36 11.67
CA PRO A 83 21.49 4.54 10.82
C PRO A 83 21.65 4.17 9.35
N LEU A 84 20.89 4.84 8.49
CA LEU A 84 20.98 4.70 7.04
C LEU A 84 22.05 5.63 6.44
N ASN A 85 22.85 5.10 5.51
CA ASN A 85 24.00 5.79 4.92
C ASN A 85 23.88 5.90 3.39
N ALA A 86 22.94 6.74 2.95
CA ALA A 86 22.57 6.93 1.54
C ALA A 86 21.99 5.66 0.86
N PRO A 87 20.89 5.11 1.40
CA PRO A 87 20.22 3.94 0.85
C PRO A 87 19.64 4.19 -0.55
N THR A 88 19.65 3.16 -1.38
CA THR A 88 19.18 3.17 -2.78
C THR A 88 18.42 1.88 -3.11
N ASN A 89 17.89 1.78 -4.34
CA ASN A 89 17.25 0.56 -4.86
C ASN A 89 16.10 0.01 -3.99
N PHE A 90 15.31 0.92 -3.42
CA PHE A 90 14.13 0.57 -2.64
C PHE A 90 13.14 -0.23 -3.49
N LYS A 91 12.75 -1.41 -3.00
CA LYS A 91 11.79 -2.29 -3.65
C LYS A 91 10.78 -2.84 -2.63
N VAL A 92 9.59 -3.12 -3.13
CA VAL A 92 8.62 -3.95 -2.42
C VAL A 92 8.31 -5.19 -3.26
N THR A 93 8.19 -6.33 -2.59
CA THR A 93 7.75 -7.59 -3.18
C THR A 93 6.60 -8.15 -2.36
N MET A 94 5.53 -8.60 -2.99
CA MET A 94 4.35 -9.12 -2.29
C MET A 94 3.96 -10.48 -2.87
N ASN A 95 3.84 -11.49 -2.01
CA ASN A 95 3.37 -12.82 -2.38
C ASN A 95 2.22 -13.18 -1.44
N LEU A 96 1.00 -13.02 -1.92
CA LEU A 96 -0.22 -13.20 -1.15
C LEU A 96 -1.02 -14.35 -1.73
N GLN A 97 -1.51 -15.23 -0.85
CA GLN A 97 -2.33 -16.38 -1.20
C GLN A 97 -3.71 -16.22 -0.60
N ASN A 98 -4.75 -16.51 -1.39
CA ASN A 98 -6.11 -16.61 -0.92
C ASN A 98 -6.26 -17.80 0.06
N ASN A 99 -6.62 -17.48 1.29
CA ASN A 99 -6.85 -18.40 2.39
C ASN A 99 -8.35 -18.75 2.57
N GLY A 100 -9.13 -18.64 1.50
CA GLY A 100 -10.59 -18.76 1.54
C GLY A 100 -11.28 -17.47 2.02
N SER A 101 -12.58 -17.37 1.77
CA SER A 101 -13.42 -16.22 2.17
C SER A 101 -12.85 -14.86 1.75
N ASN A 102 -12.14 -14.81 0.60
CA ASN A 102 -11.49 -13.60 0.08
C ASN A 102 -10.48 -12.99 1.07
N ARG A 103 -9.77 -13.81 1.86
CA ARG A 103 -8.74 -13.39 2.82
C ARG A 103 -7.36 -13.75 2.29
N TYR A 104 -6.39 -12.84 2.42
CA TYR A 104 -5.07 -13.02 1.84
C TYR A 104 -3.98 -13.03 2.91
N GLY A 105 -3.37 -14.21 3.08
CA GLY A 105 -2.15 -14.40 3.88
C GLY A 105 -0.92 -14.39 2.98
N GLY A 106 0.28 -14.42 3.56
CA GLY A 106 1.54 -14.50 2.81
C GLY A 106 2.59 -13.52 3.31
N THR A 107 3.42 -13.03 2.38
CA THR A 107 4.60 -12.22 2.69
C THR A 107 4.61 -10.89 1.94
N VAL A 108 5.09 -9.87 2.64
CA VAL A 108 5.42 -8.56 2.06
C VAL A 108 6.85 -8.25 2.45
N GLN A 109 7.72 -8.07 1.46
CA GLN A 109 9.12 -7.77 1.65
C GLN A 109 9.43 -6.35 1.20
N ILE A 110 10.14 -5.58 2.04
CA ILE A 110 10.69 -4.28 1.69
C ILE A 110 12.22 -4.42 1.69
N SER A 111 12.85 -4.09 0.58
CA SER A 111 14.30 -4.19 0.43
C SER A 111 14.93 -2.90 -0.06
N TYR A 112 16.20 -2.71 0.28
CA TYR A 112 17.01 -1.56 -0.14
C TYR A 112 18.49 -1.93 -0.08
N THR A 113 19.33 -1.18 -0.79
CA THR A 113 20.78 -1.31 -0.73
C THR A 113 21.36 -0.13 0.06
N ASP A 114 22.15 -0.41 1.09
CA ASP A 114 22.85 0.61 1.88
C ASP A 114 24.32 0.20 2.07
N THR A 115 25.27 1.10 1.79
CA THR A 115 26.72 0.83 1.85
C THR A 115 27.19 -0.43 1.10
N GLY A 116 26.50 -0.81 0.02
CA GLY A 116 26.80 -2.01 -0.77
C GLY A 116 26.15 -3.30 -0.27
N TYR A 117 25.45 -3.28 0.87
CA TYR A 117 24.70 -4.42 1.40
C TYR A 117 23.22 -4.31 1.07
N THR A 118 22.59 -5.44 0.75
CA THR A 118 21.13 -5.49 0.56
C THR A 118 20.45 -5.89 1.87
N TYR A 119 19.54 -5.04 2.33
CA TYR A 119 18.72 -5.27 3.50
C TYR A 119 17.32 -5.70 3.07
N ASN A 120 16.73 -6.64 3.80
CA ASN A 120 15.40 -7.18 3.53
C ASN A 120 14.60 -7.26 4.83
N GLY A 121 13.51 -6.50 4.93
CA GLY A 121 12.49 -6.67 5.97
C GLY A 121 11.35 -7.51 5.40
N THR A 122 11.05 -8.66 6.01
CA THR A 122 9.98 -9.56 5.57
C THR A 122 8.87 -9.61 6.61
N PHE A 123 7.69 -9.15 6.23
CA PHE A 123 6.49 -9.14 7.05
C PHE A 123 5.54 -10.25 6.64
N THR A 124 4.87 -10.85 7.60
CA THR A 124 4.02 -12.03 7.39
C THR A 124 2.63 -11.85 7.97
N ALA A 125 1.65 -12.44 7.28
CA ALA A 125 0.36 -12.82 7.82
C ALA A 125 0.14 -14.29 7.50
N GLY A 126 -0.15 -15.13 8.49
CA GLY A 126 -0.30 -16.55 8.25
C GLY A 126 -1.50 -16.87 7.35
N THR A 127 -1.40 -18.02 6.69
CA THR A 127 -2.48 -18.67 5.96
C THR A 127 -3.24 -19.68 6.84
N GLY A 128 -2.95 -19.75 8.14
CA GLY A 128 -3.67 -20.59 9.08
C GLY A 128 -4.63 -19.79 9.97
N ASN A 129 -5.24 -20.49 10.92
CA ASN A 129 -5.92 -19.89 12.05
C ASN A 129 -4.93 -19.65 13.19
N ASN A 130 -5.19 -18.62 13.99
CA ASN A 130 -4.46 -18.41 15.23
C ASN A 130 -4.81 -19.50 16.26
N VAL A 131 -3.91 -19.72 17.22
CA VAL A 131 -4.09 -20.76 18.24
C VAL A 131 -5.22 -20.39 19.20
N SER A 132 -6.13 -21.33 19.46
CA SER A 132 -7.14 -21.20 20.51
C SER A 132 -6.51 -21.28 21.90
N ILE A 133 -6.59 -20.19 22.66
CA ILE A 133 -6.02 -20.09 24.01
C ILE A 133 -7.15 -19.68 24.96
N LYS A 134 -7.32 -20.45 26.05
CA LYS A 134 -8.32 -20.16 27.09
C LYS A 134 -8.11 -18.73 27.61
N THR A 135 -9.21 -17.98 27.76
CA THR A 135 -9.29 -16.56 28.20
C THR A 135 -8.91 -15.49 27.17
N LEU A 136 -8.33 -15.85 26.01
CA LEU A 136 -8.06 -14.89 24.95
C LEU A 136 -9.24 -14.77 23.96
N LYS A 137 -9.36 -13.59 23.34
CA LYS A 137 -10.33 -13.31 22.28
C LYS A 137 -9.86 -13.87 20.94
N ASP A 138 -10.75 -13.87 19.95
CA ASP A 138 -10.44 -14.19 18.55
C ASP A 138 -9.77 -15.55 18.39
N ASN A 139 -10.17 -16.56 19.16
CA ASN A 139 -9.66 -17.93 19.07
C ASN A 139 -10.03 -18.56 17.72
N ASP A 140 -9.12 -19.35 17.15
CA ASP A 140 -9.34 -20.07 15.90
C ASP A 140 -9.77 -19.16 14.74
N THR A 141 -9.29 -17.91 14.77
CA THR A 141 -9.61 -16.91 13.76
C THR A 141 -8.49 -16.90 12.71
N PRO A 142 -8.82 -16.84 11.39
CA PRO A 142 -7.82 -16.75 10.33
C PRO A 142 -6.81 -15.64 10.60
N GLU A 143 -5.52 -15.90 10.47
CA GLU A 143 -4.51 -14.87 10.71
C GLU A 143 -4.67 -13.70 9.72
N ALA A 144 -5.08 -14.00 8.50
CA ALA A 144 -5.43 -13.05 7.45
C ALA A 144 -6.85 -12.45 7.57
N GLN A 145 -7.53 -12.56 8.72
CA GLN A 145 -8.93 -12.14 8.91
C GLN A 145 -9.24 -10.72 8.40
N PHE A 146 -8.28 -9.81 8.51
CA PHE A 146 -8.44 -8.41 8.13
C PHE A 146 -7.81 -8.07 6.77
N ASN A 147 -7.25 -9.04 6.06
CA ASN A 147 -6.52 -8.84 4.81
C ASN A 147 -7.42 -9.18 3.63
N TYR A 148 -8.20 -8.21 3.15
CA TYR A 148 -9.17 -8.46 2.09
C TYR A 148 -9.49 -7.23 1.25
N TRP A 149 -10.03 -7.50 0.06
CA TRP A 149 -10.59 -6.52 -0.84
C TRP A 149 -12.00 -6.10 -0.40
N TYR A 150 -12.29 -4.82 -0.45
CA TYR A 150 -13.59 -4.24 -0.12
C TYR A 150 -13.91 -3.08 -1.05
N SER A 151 -15.19 -2.74 -1.17
CA SER A 151 -15.63 -1.59 -1.96
C SER A 151 -15.53 -0.32 -1.12
N SER A 152 -14.91 0.70 -1.70
CA SER A 152 -14.92 2.08 -1.22
C SER A 152 -15.68 2.96 -2.22
N SER A 153 -15.94 4.22 -1.86
CA SER A 153 -16.53 5.20 -2.80
C SER A 153 -15.66 5.44 -4.04
N SER A 154 -14.35 5.24 -3.94
CA SER A 154 -13.39 5.37 -5.03
C SER A 154 -13.12 4.08 -5.80
N GLY A 155 -13.83 2.99 -5.48
CA GLY A 155 -13.67 1.69 -6.12
C GLY A 155 -13.06 0.62 -5.18
N PRO A 156 -12.55 -0.49 -5.74
CA PRO A 156 -12.04 -1.61 -4.97
C PRO A 156 -10.72 -1.25 -4.26
N VAL A 157 -10.65 -1.56 -2.97
CA VAL A 157 -9.48 -1.32 -2.13
C VAL A 157 -9.08 -2.62 -1.43
N PHE A 158 -7.80 -2.93 -1.40
CA PHE A 158 -7.24 -3.93 -0.49
C PHE A 158 -6.62 -3.23 0.71
N SER A 159 -6.83 -3.80 1.90
CA SER A 159 -6.02 -3.46 3.06
C SER A 159 -5.69 -4.71 3.86
N GLY A 160 -4.47 -4.80 4.37
CA GLY A 160 -4.04 -5.95 5.17
C GLY A 160 -2.88 -5.64 6.11
N PHE A 161 -2.87 -6.33 7.24
CA PHE A 161 -1.78 -6.29 8.22
C PHE A 161 -0.76 -7.37 7.94
N PHE A 162 0.50 -7.04 8.19
CA PHE A 162 1.62 -7.97 8.18
C PHE A 162 2.59 -7.58 9.29
N GLN A 163 3.29 -8.54 9.89
CA GLN A 163 4.26 -8.24 10.96
C GLN A 163 5.59 -8.99 10.78
N ASP A 164 6.62 -8.43 11.39
CA ASP A 164 7.89 -9.10 11.66
C ASP A 164 8.16 -9.07 13.18
N SER A 165 9.42 -9.28 13.58
CA SER A 165 9.84 -9.22 14.98
C SER A 165 9.95 -7.80 15.55
N TYR A 166 10.01 -6.77 14.70
CA TYR A 166 10.31 -5.39 15.09
C TYR A 166 9.10 -4.47 14.97
N GLY A 167 8.09 -4.85 14.21
CA GLY A 167 6.90 -4.04 14.02
C GLY A 167 5.86 -4.71 13.14
N SER A 168 4.99 -3.85 12.63
CA SER A 168 3.94 -4.22 11.71
C SER A 168 3.83 -3.21 10.59
N ILE A 169 3.36 -3.69 9.45
CA ILE A 169 2.97 -2.85 8.33
C ILE A 169 1.50 -3.07 8.01
N VAL A 170 0.89 -2.02 7.45
CA VAL A 170 -0.38 -2.09 6.75
C VAL A 170 -0.12 -1.78 5.30
N VAL A 171 -0.49 -2.70 4.42
CA VAL A 171 -0.50 -2.48 2.98
C VAL A 171 -1.88 -2.01 2.57
N ILE A 172 -1.94 -0.90 1.84
CA ILE A 172 -3.16 -0.39 1.21
C ILE A 172 -2.94 -0.40 -0.30
N VAL A 173 -3.82 -1.08 -1.04
CA VAL A 173 -3.93 -0.96 -2.50
C VAL A 173 -5.22 -0.21 -2.79
N ASP A 174 -5.09 1.00 -3.33
CA ASP A 174 -6.21 1.91 -3.60
C ASP A 174 -6.30 2.33 -5.06
N LYS A 175 -5.37 1.84 -5.89
CA LYS A 175 -5.36 2.07 -7.33
C LYS A 175 -5.25 0.75 -8.07
N TYR A 176 -6.20 0.55 -8.97
CA TYR A 176 -6.30 -0.58 -9.86
C TYR A 176 -6.43 -0.03 -11.28
N VAL A 177 -5.54 -0.46 -12.17
CA VAL A 177 -5.51 -0.01 -13.56
C VAL A 177 -5.41 -1.23 -14.46
N SER A 178 -6.33 -1.33 -15.42
CA SER A 178 -6.20 -2.26 -16.54
C SER A 178 -5.41 -1.57 -17.64
N VAL A 179 -4.17 -2.00 -17.85
CA VAL A 179 -3.28 -1.46 -18.88
C VAL A 179 -3.54 -2.26 -20.15
N SER A 180 -4.19 -1.67 -21.16
CA SER A 180 -4.36 -2.35 -22.45
C SER A 180 -2.99 -2.50 -23.12
N GLY A 181 -2.60 -3.73 -23.46
CA GLY A 181 -1.54 -3.94 -24.44
C GLY A 181 -2.05 -3.45 -25.79
N GLY A 182 -1.26 -2.67 -26.51
CA GLY A 182 -1.56 -2.40 -27.92
C GLY A 182 -1.68 -3.71 -28.71
N ASP A 183 -2.45 -3.67 -29.79
CA ASP A 183 -2.53 -4.68 -30.84
C ASP A 183 -2.79 -6.13 -30.37
N ALA A 184 -3.91 -6.33 -29.66
CA ALA A 184 -4.49 -7.64 -29.31
C ALA A 184 -3.76 -8.45 -28.22
N GLN A 185 -2.81 -7.87 -27.50
CA GLN A 185 -2.36 -8.43 -26.22
C GLN A 185 -3.34 -8.06 -25.10
N GLY A 186 -3.94 -9.08 -24.48
CA GLY A 186 -4.81 -8.92 -23.32
C GLY A 186 -4.20 -7.98 -22.28
N GLY A 187 -5.01 -7.07 -21.74
CA GLY A 187 -4.53 -6.05 -20.82
C GLY A 187 -3.96 -6.63 -19.52
N ALA A 188 -3.05 -5.88 -18.89
CA ALA A 188 -2.48 -6.20 -17.59
C ALA A 188 -3.28 -5.52 -16.47
N ASN A 189 -3.73 -6.30 -15.48
CA ASN A 189 -4.28 -5.73 -14.26
C ASN A 189 -3.14 -5.38 -13.29
N VAL A 190 -2.85 -4.09 -13.15
CA VAL A 190 -1.79 -3.60 -12.26
C VAL A 190 -2.35 -2.85 -11.05
N ILE A 191 -1.61 -2.94 -9.95
CA ILE A 191 -1.97 -2.35 -8.67
C ILE A 191 -0.91 -1.34 -8.22
N SER A 192 -1.38 -0.30 -7.53
CA SER A 192 -0.54 0.69 -6.86
C SER A 192 -1.12 1.01 -5.48
N GLY A 193 -0.27 1.49 -4.57
CA GLY A 193 -0.70 1.67 -3.20
C GLY A 193 0.32 2.30 -2.28
N SER A 194 0.02 2.22 -0.98
CA SER A 194 0.82 2.78 0.11
C SER A 194 1.13 1.72 1.15
N ILE A 195 2.29 1.86 1.80
CA ILE A 195 2.66 1.07 2.97
C ILE A 195 2.75 2.01 4.16
N TYR A 196 2.12 1.62 5.25
CA TYR A 196 2.24 2.27 6.55
C TYR A 196 2.94 1.32 7.52
N TYR A 197 3.68 1.84 8.47
CA TYR A 197 4.39 1.04 9.47
C TYR A 197 4.11 1.53 10.89
N LYS A 198 4.29 0.61 11.83
CA LYS A 198 4.31 0.86 13.26
C LYS A 198 5.36 -0.06 13.89
N ASN A 199 6.40 0.53 14.45
CA ASN A 199 7.43 -0.21 15.19
C ASN A 199 6.89 -0.58 16.57
N PHE A 200 7.24 -1.78 17.04
CA PHE A 200 6.96 -2.19 18.40
C PHE A 200 7.89 -1.45 19.36
N ALA A 201 7.38 -1.13 20.55
CA ALA A 201 8.21 -0.55 21.59
C ALA A 201 9.29 -1.56 22.00
N GLN A 202 10.51 -1.09 22.22
CA GLN A 202 11.55 -1.92 22.83
C GLN A 202 11.07 -2.33 24.23
N SER A 203 10.89 -3.63 24.42
CA SER A 203 10.36 -4.21 25.65
C SER A 203 11.12 -5.49 25.97
N TYR A 204 11.30 -5.75 27.26
CA TYR A 204 11.84 -7.03 27.74
C TYR A 204 10.82 -8.17 27.63
N ALA A 205 9.53 -7.85 27.55
CA ALA A 205 8.49 -8.86 27.38
C ALA A 205 8.53 -9.40 25.95
N THR A 206 8.59 -10.71 25.74
CA THR A 206 8.58 -11.29 24.38
C THR A 206 7.18 -11.21 23.78
N GLN A 207 7.09 -10.91 22.47
CA GLN A 207 5.82 -11.03 21.75
C GLN A 207 5.29 -12.46 21.84
N SER A 208 3.98 -12.63 22.01
CA SER A 208 3.36 -13.96 21.99
C SER A 208 3.64 -14.64 20.65
N PRO A 209 4.23 -15.86 20.63
CA PRO A 209 4.47 -16.59 19.39
C PRO A 209 3.17 -17.09 18.75
N TYR A 210 2.07 -17.06 19.50
CA TYR A 210 0.77 -17.63 19.09
C TYR A 210 -0.19 -16.58 18.53
N ARG A 211 0.13 -15.29 18.66
CA ARG A 211 -0.77 -14.19 18.29
C ARG A 211 -0.06 -13.10 17.53
N LYS A 212 -0.58 -12.83 16.34
CA LYS A 212 -0.23 -11.65 15.57
C LYS A 212 -0.73 -10.38 16.28
N CYS A 213 -0.03 -9.27 16.05
CA CYS A 213 -0.18 -8.00 16.74
C CYS A 213 -1.58 -7.39 16.57
N TRP A 214 -2.29 -7.73 15.49
CA TRP A 214 -3.66 -7.28 15.24
C TRP A 214 -4.71 -8.08 16.02
N PHE A 215 -4.33 -9.13 16.75
CA PHE A 215 -5.17 -9.82 17.75
C PHE A 215 -4.79 -9.44 19.19
N ILE A 216 -3.80 -8.55 19.37
CA ILE A 216 -3.38 -8.06 20.68
C ILE A 216 -4.10 -6.74 20.96
N TYR A 217 -4.83 -6.68 22.07
CA TYR A 217 -5.70 -5.53 22.40
C TYR A 217 -5.01 -4.46 23.26
N ASP A 218 -3.90 -4.79 23.91
CA ASP A 218 -3.15 -3.89 24.77
C ASP A 218 -1.66 -4.30 24.83
N GLY A 219 -0.80 -3.35 25.23
CA GLY A 219 0.64 -3.55 25.41
C GLY A 219 1.50 -3.15 24.21
N PRO A 220 2.82 -3.35 24.31
CA PRO A 220 3.82 -2.82 23.37
C PRO A 220 3.75 -3.43 21.96
N TYR A 221 3.06 -4.57 21.83
CA TYR A 221 2.85 -5.31 20.58
C TYR A 221 1.47 -5.10 19.98
N ASN A 222 0.64 -4.21 20.54
CA ASN A 222 -0.64 -3.88 19.94
C ASN A 222 -0.44 -3.06 18.66
N CYS A 223 -0.83 -3.65 17.53
CA CYS A 223 -0.82 -2.98 16.22
C CYS A 223 -2.22 -2.80 15.64
N ARG A 224 -3.27 -2.99 16.43
CA ARG A 224 -4.64 -2.86 15.94
C ARG A 224 -4.88 -1.43 15.43
N SER A 225 -5.59 -1.36 14.32
CA SER A 225 -6.11 -0.12 13.75
C SER A 225 -7.59 -0.30 13.45
N SER A 226 -8.44 0.49 14.10
CA SER A 226 -9.88 0.43 13.92
C SER A 226 -10.26 0.82 12.49
N ALA A 227 -9.56 1.82 11.92
CA ALA A 227 -9.66 2.22 10.53
C ALA A 227 -9.54 1.03 9.55
N ILE A 228 -8.54 0.17 9.76
CA ILE A 228 -8.27 -0.96 8.87
C ILE A 228 -9.14 -2.18 9.20
N ILE A 229 -9.47 -2.40 10.47
CA ILE A 229 -10.34 -3.51 10.85
C ILE A 229 -11.76 -3.28 10.34
N ASN A 230 -12.29 -2.07 10.51
CA ASN A 230 -13.66 -1.70 10.15
C ASN A 230 -13.78 -1.15 8.72
N LYS A 231 -12.67 -1.05 7.98
CA LYS A 231 -12.61 -0.54 6.60
C LYS A 231 -13.19 0.88 6.45
N THR A 232 -12.97 1.74 7.43
CA THR A 232 -13.52 3.10 7.47
C THR A 232 -12.56 4.16 6.94
N SER A 233 -11.26 3.86 6.83
CA SER A 233 -10.24 4.80 6.34
C SER A 233 -9.06 4.06 5.71
N LEU A 234 -8.43 4.69 4.72
CA LEU A 234 -7.18 4.23 4.09
C LEU A 234 -5.93 4.59 4.91
N VAL A 235 -6.10 5.37 5.99
CA VAL A 235 -5.02 5.77 6.88
C VAL A 235 -5.18 5.00 8.20
N PRO A 236 -4.26 4.08 8.52
CA PRO A 236 -4.33 3.30 9.75
C PRO A 236 -4.03 4.15 11.00
N ASP A 237 -4.92 4.08 11.99
CA ASP A 237 -4.72 4.66 13.33
C ASP A 237 -3.41 4.21 13.99
N GLY A 238 -2.56 5.16 14.40
CA GLY A 238 -1.32 4.86 15.12
C GLY A 238 -0.18 4.34 14.25
N TYR A 239 -0.31 4.44 12.92
CA TYR A 239 0.74 4.11 11.95
C TYR A 239 1.27 5.37 11.26
N ARG A 240 2.51 5.29 10.76
CA ARG A 240 3.14 6.33 9.94
C ARG A 240 3.26 5.83 8.50
N LYS A 241 3.09 6.70 7.52
CA LYS A 241 3.23 6.33 6.10
C LYS A 241 4.71 6.12 5.78
N LEU A 242 5.08 4.92 5.35
CA LEU A 242 6.45 4.59 4.97
C LEU A 242 6.77 5.06 3.55
N GLY A 243 5.84 4.83 2.62
CA GLY A 243 6.05 5.12 1.21
C GLY A 243 4.96 4.54 0.31
N THR A 244 5.22 4.57 -0.98
CA THR A 244 4.29 4.11 -2.03
C THR A 244 4.97 3.16 -3.00
N PHE A 245 4.17 2.32 -3.64
CA PHE A 245 4.58 1.46 -4.75
C PHE A 245 3.60 1.62 -5.90
N SER A 246 4.03 1.27 -7.11
CA SER A 246 3.18 1.36 -8.27
C SER A 246 3.50 0.29 -9.30
N TYR A 247 2.47 -0.06 -10.09
CA TYR A 247 2.56 -0.95 -11.25
C TYR A 247 3.03 -2.39 -10.92
N MET A 248 2.55 -2.98 -9.82
CA MET A 248 2.72 -4.42 -9.58
C MET A 248 1.62 -5.21 -10.30
N SER A 249 1.89 -6.44 -10.74
CA SER A 249 0.86 -7.30 -11.32
C SER A 249 -0.09 -7.82 -10.24
N LYS A 250 -1.41 -7.59 -10.37
CA LYS A 250 -2.42 -8.12 -9.44
C LYS A 250 -2.33 -9.64 -9.35
N SER A 251 -2.31 -10.34 -10.49
CA SER A 251 -2.30 -11.80 -10.55
C SER A 251 -0.99 -12.41 -10.06
N ALA A 252 0.12 -11.68 -10.14
CA ALA A 252 1.38 -12.12 -9.55
C ALA A 252 1.40 -11.95 -8.02
N VAL A 253 0.79 -10.87 -7.52
CA VAL A 253 0.74 -10.55 -6.08
C VAL A 253 -0.31 -11.38 -5.34
N PHE A 254 -1.51 -11.54 -5.91
CA PHE A 254 -2.67 -12.19 -5.30
C PHE A 254 -2.97 -13.51 -6.04
N GLN A 255 -2.50 -14.61 -5.47
CA GLN A 255 -2.63 -15.98 -5.99
C GLN A 255 -3.73 -16.78 -5.28
#